data_AF-A0A5C4S786-F1
#
_entry.id   AF-A0A5C4S786-F1
#
_cell.length_a   1.000
_cell.length_b   1.000
_cell.length_c   1.000
_cell.angle_alpha   90.00
_cell.angle_beta   90.00
_cell.angle_gamma   90.00
#
_symmetry.space_group_name_H-M   'P 1'
#
loop_
_entity.id
_entity.type
_entity.pdbx_description
1 polymer ?
#
loop_
_entity_poly.entity_id
_entity_poly.type
_entity_poly.pdbx_seq_one_letter_code
_entity_poly.pdbx_strand_id
1 'polypeptide(L)'
;MSIGRLFGKSGAVFALFVLLQFPAAAWAEPWKFGVMGDTQWTCADPSGQNPRTVPVSIIGQVNRQFIDAGVKFVIQVGDLSDDGKEVSEEVRVAAARPLIDAGIGFFAFRGNHEAQKKNDNGYGAPGFRQRYRQTRDGGFRKTDGNSFIVGSNFSSPVEVSRDLDGLSYSFDCGDGEERARFVIIDNWPLPGRLVANSTHYPSGCTVADQQPWIGERLDRRTRGAAHTFVLSHQPLIGAGHQDTLFSGYANEHPEWQNAFFESLQDNGVRLFICGHDHIHQRSLVTSPDGKSKVEQLIAQSVSTKFYTPKVLDDAKWFGQKSREISISQEHEAVGYYIFTIDGPTVTVDYWADEDGHWQSDAAYPQGAGRPDTGVTPQFHFVKKEHWSYSLNGKQFLVAQGASYTVVRDGRDGRDGSEARVLDGVNASESRDASLDTAGGKGRPLTKVVNTGWIAAGSSKHRSGNLATPLFFISGLGELGGDRADTFVLSMSYDPAKIRPEAIASGRFGLVTRDSARRWINAVEANSGGTATFIDGPWKRGYALGSHGIDRKHQCAWAVINHEGAFAVANFSAH
;
A
#
# COMPACT_ATOMS: atom_id res chain seq x y z
N MET A 1 80.66 -29.57 16.55
CA MET A 1 81.14 -29.58 17.94
C MET A 1 80.36 -28.53 18.73
N SER A 2 79.84 -28.92 19.91
CA SER A 2 79.21 -28.13 20.99
C SER A 2 77.90 -27.38 20.66
N ILE A 3 76.71 -27.80 21.10
CA ILE A 3 76.11 -27.93 22.46
C ILE A 3 75.80 -26.60 23.14
N GLY A 4 74.50 -26.39 23.43
CA GLY A 4 73.99 -25.75 24.67
C GLY A 4 73.25 -24.41 24.48
N ARG A 5 71.91 -24.40 24.34
CA ARG A 5 70.88 -24.22 25.41
C ARG A 5 70.83 -22.80 26.02
N LEU A 6 69.72 -22.06 25.89
CA LEU A 6 68.56 -22.02 26.82
C LEU A 6 67.70 -20.73 26.65
N PHE A 7 66.39 -20.94 26.55
CA PHE A 7 65.19 -20.13 26.89
C PHE A 7 65.26 -18.60 27.14
N GLY A 8 64.33 -17.89 26.50
CA GLY A 8 63.81 -16.59 26.92
C GLY A 8 62.41 -16.34 26.34
N LYS A 9 61.41 -16.22 27.22
CA LYS A 9 59.97 -16.08 27.00
C LYS A 9 59.59 -14.88 26.12
N SER A 10 58.55 -15.01 25.30
CA SER A 10 57.33 -14.15 25.32
C SER A 10 56.40 -14.51 24.16
N GLY A 11 55.14 -14.79 24.48
CA GLY A 11 54.10 -15.15 23.53
C GLY A 11 53.74 -13.98 22.61
N ALA A 12 53.64 -14.28 21.32
CA ALA A 12 52.97 -13.41 20.36
C ALA A 12 51.56 -13.97 20.14
N VAL A 13 50.58 -13.36 20.82
CA VAL A 13 49.17 -13.50 20.46
C VAL A 13 48.98 -12.76 19.14
N PHE A 14 48.82 -13.50 18.04
CA PHE A 14 48.36 -12.96 16.77
C PHE A 14 46.86 -12.67 16.90
N ALA A 15 46.51 -11.46 17.32
CA ALA A 15 45.15 -10.95 17.23
C ALA A 15 44.88 -10.61 15.75
N LEU A 16 44.19 -11.52 15.06
CA LEU A 16 43.63 -11.28 13.74
C LEU A 16 42.48 -10.27 13.90
N PHE A 17 42.78 -8.98 13.76
CA PHE A 17 41.75 -7.95 13.58
C PHE A 17 41.14 -8.13 12.18
N VAL A 18 40.15 -9.03 12.08
CA VAL A 18 39.17 -8.97 11.00
C VAL A 18 38.32 -7.73 11.28
N LEU A 19 38.71 -6.61 10.68
CA LEU A 19 37.82 -5.47 10.47
C LEU A 19 36.68 -5.97 9.58
N LEU A 20 35.64 -6.52 10.21
CA LEU A 20 34.30 -6.60 9.63
C LEU A 20 33.83 -5.15 9.45
N GLN A 21 34.30 -4.50 8.39
CA GLN A 21 33.59 -3.39 7.80
C GLN A 21 32.31 -4.01 7.23
N PHE A 22 31.26 -4.07 8.04
CA PHE A 22 29.91 -4.16 7.51
C PHE A 22 29.77 -2.95 6.58
N PRO A 23 29.60 -3.13 5.26
CA PRO A 23 29.21 -2.01 4.44
C PRO A 23 27.90 -1.53 5.05
N ALA A 24 27.87 -0.26 5.51
CA ALA A 24 26.60 0.39 5.77
C ALA A 24 25.81 0.22 4.48
N ALA A 25 24.74 -0.56 4.51
CA ALA A 25 23.92 -0.84 3.35
C ALA A 25 23.52 0.53 2.79
N ALA A 26 24.09 0.87 1.63
CA ALA A 26 23.64 2.03 0.88
C ALA A 26 22.25 1.65 0.38
N TRP A 27 21.25 2.42 0.82
CA TRP A 27 19.86 2.25 0.46
C TRP A 27 19.76 2.41 -1.07
N ALA A 28 19.06 1.51 -1.74
CA ALA A 28 18.84 1.63 -3.18
C ALA A 28 17.93 2.84 -3.47
N GLU A 29 17.95 3.32 -4.73
CA GLU A 29 17.12 4.47 -5.09
C GLU A 29 15.62 4.11 -4.96
N PRO A 30 14.79 5.00 -4.38
CA PRO A 30 13.36 4.78 -4.26
C PRO A 30 12.71 4.48 -5.61
N TRP A 31 11.70 3.62 -5.61
CA TRP A 31 11.02 3.24 -6.84
C TRP A 31 9.51 3.09 -6.63
N LYS A 32 8.76 3.12 -7.73
CA LYS A 32 7.30 3.13 -7.72
C LYS A 32 6.69 2.01 -8.54
N PHE A 33 5.52 1.55 -8.14
CA PHE A 33 4.64 0.73 -8.97
C PHE A 33 3.20 1.24 -8.91
N GLY A 34 2.45 1.03 -9.98
CA GLY A 34 1.04 1.37 -10.08
C GLY A 34 0.14 0.18 -9.76
N VAL A 35 -1.05 0.45 -9.24
CA VAL A 35 -2.14 -0.54 -9.12
C VAL A 35 -3.42 0.06 -9.69
N MET A 36 -4.14 -0.73 -10.48
CA MET A 36 -5.50 -0.44 -10.92
C MET A 36 -6.32 -1.73 -10.94
N GLY A 37 -7.62 -1.66 -10.69
CA GLY A 37 -8.51 -2.83 -10.63
C GLY A 37 -9.67 -2.72 -11.60
N ASP A 38 -10.32 -3.86 -11.84
CA ASP A 38 -11.67 -3.96 -12.39
C ASP A 38 -11.91 -3.05 -13.62
N THR A 39 -11.58 -3.55 -14.81
CA THR A 39 -11.73 -2.83 -16.08
C THR A 39 -12.90 -3.37 -16.91
N GLN A 40 -14.13 -3.27 -16.40
CA GLN A 40 -15.35 -3.62 -17.13
C GLN A 40 -16.04 -2.39 -17.73
N TRP A 41 -16.49 -2.51 -18.99
CA TRP A 41 -17.40 -1.56 -19.61
C TRP A 41 -18.77 -2.24 -19.79
N THR A 42 -19.74 -1.79 -18.99
CA THR A 42 -21.05 -2.44 -18.82
C THR A 42 -22.22 -1.69 -19.45
N CYS A 43 -21.95 -0.57 -20.11
CA CYS A 43 -22.97 0.31 -20.69
C CYS A 43 -22.86 0.42 -22.21
N ALA A 44 -23.79 1.16 -22.82
CA ALA A 44 -23.71 1.45 -24.24
C ALA A 44 -22.43 2.23 -24.56
N ASP A 45 -21.85 2.02 -25.73
CA ASP A 45 -20.68 2.75 -26.20
C ASP A 45 -21.03 3.51 -27.49
N PRO A 46 -21.79 4.61 -27.41
CA PRO A 46 -22.10 5.45 -28.58
C PRO A 46 -20.84 6.06 -29.23
N SER A 47 -19.74 6.15 -28.49
CA SER A 47 -18.47 6.71 -28.96
C SER A 47 -17.61 5.72 -29.75
N GLY A 48 -17.86 4.41 -29.60
CA GLY A 48 -17.04 3.34 -30.17
C GLY A 48 -15.63 3.23 -29.56
N GLN A 49 -15.36 3.90 -28.44
CA GLN A 49 -14.03 3.95 -27.81
C GLN A 49 -13.80 2.83 -26.79
N ASN A 50 -14.85 2.08 -26.43
CA ASN A 50 -14.82 1.03 -25.40
C ASN A 50 -15.26 -0.32 -25.99
N PRO A 51 -14.51 -0.84 -26.98
CA PRO A 51 -14.91 -2.04 -27.69
C PRO A 51 -14.88 -3.26 -26.77
N ARG A 52 -15.77 -4.22 -27.06
CA ARG A 52 -15.75 -5.55 -26.43
C ARG A 52 -15.77 -5.50 -24.91
N THR A 53 -16.55 -4.58 -24.34
CA THR A 53 -16.70 -4.44 -22.88
C THR A 53 -15.43 -4.07 -22.12
N VAL A 54 -14.43 -3.51 -22.81
CA VAL A 54 -13.20 -2.99 -22.20
C VAL A 54 -13.26 -1.47 -22.20
N PRO A 55 -13.05 -0.81 -21.04
CA PRO A 55 -13.13 0.64 -20.89
C PRO A 55 -11.82 1.32 -21.37
N VAL A 56 -11.47 1.16 -22.65
CA VAL A 56 -10.19 1.62 -23.22
C VAL A 56 -10.00 3.14 -23.07
N SER A 57 -11.05 3.95 -23.19
CA SER A 57 -10.94 5.40 -22.99
C SER A 57 -10.69 5.79 -21.53
N ILE A 58 -11.15 5.00 -20.56
CA ILE A 58 -10.83 5.20 -19.14
C ILE A 58 -9.39 4.75 -18.85
N ILE A 59 -9.03 3.53 -19.30
CA ILE A 59 -7.67 2.97 -19.17
C ILE A 59 -6.63 3.90 -19.78
N GLY A 60 -6.91 4.51 -20.93
CA GLY A 60 -5.98 5.43 -21.60
C GLY A 60 -5.63 6.66 -20.74
N GLN A 61 -6.59 7.19 -19.99
CA GLN A 61 -6.38 8.32 -19.08
C GLN A 61 -5.57 7.91 -17.85
N VAL A 62 -5.88 6.75 -17.25
CA VAL A 62 -5.14 6.22 -16.10
C VAL A 62 -3.71 5.81 -16.46
N ASN A 63 -3.50 5.18 -17.61
CA ASN A 63 -2.17 4.82 -18.10
C ASN A 63 -1.24 6.03 -18.21
N ARG A 64 -1.77 7.20 -18.63
CA ARG A 64 -1.00 8.43 -18.69
C ARG A 64 -0.49 8.84 -17.31
N GLN A 65 -1.32 8.69 -16.27
CA GLN A 65 -0.91 8.99 -14.89
C GLN A 65 0.24 8.09 -14.43
N PHE A 66 0.22 6.79 -14.78
CA PHE A 66 1.32 5.88 -14.46
C PHE A 66 2.61 6.22 -15.21
N ILE A 67 2.51 6.62 -16.48
CA ILE A 67 3.65 7.06 -17.30
C ILE A 67 4.26 8.34 -16.69
N ASP A 68 3.43 9.33 -16.39
CA ASP A 68 3.88 10.60 -15.81
C ASP A 68 4.50 10.41 -14.41
N ALA A 69 3.98 9.45 -13.64
CA ALA A 69 4.53 9.09 -12.33
C ALA A 69 5.87 8.33 -12.39
N GLY A 70 6.24 7.80 -13.57
CA GLY A 70 7.48 7.04 -13.78
C GLY A 70 7.50 5.70 -13.03
N VAL A 71 6.37 4.99 -12.96
CA VAL A 71 6.30 3.69 -12.28
C VAL A 71 7.09 2.62 -13.04
N LYS A 72 7.71 1.67 -12.34
CA LYS A 72 8.45 0.55 -12.97
C LYS A 72 7.51 -0.45 -13.64
N PHE A 73 6.35 -0.67 -13.04
CA PHE A 73 5.30 -1.53 -13.57
C PHE A 73 3.94 -1.16 -12.97
N VAL A 74 2.89 -1.70 -13.58
CA VAL A 74 1.51 -1.64 -13.10
C VAL A 74 1.00 -3.07 -12.85
N ILE A 75 0.31 -3.27 -11.74
CA ILE A 75 -0.48 -4.49 -11.49
C ILE A 75 -1.97 -4.19 -11.72
N GLN A 76 -2.61 -4.99 -12.57
CA GLN A 76 -4.06 -5.02 -12.79
C GLN A 76 -4.72 -6.08 -11.91
N VAL A 77 -5.66 -5.67 -11.08
CA VAL A 77 -6.27 -6.49 -10.02
C VAL A 77 -7.52 -7.24 -10.53
N GLY A 78 -7.32 -8.12 -11.51
CA GLY A 78 -8.39 -8.94 -12.09
C GLY A 78 -9.46 -8.16 -12.85
N ASP A 79 -10.47 -8.90 -13.29
CA ASP A 79 -11.61 -8.47 -14.11
C ASP A 79 -11.20 -7.51 -15.24
N LEU A 80 -10.54 -8.10 -16.22
CA LEU A 80 -9.87 -7.44 -17.32
C LEU A 80 -10.84 -6.94 -18.40
N SER A 81 -12.02 -7.55 -18.47
CA SER A 81 -13.15 -7.17 -19.32
C SER A 81 -14.47 -7.59 -18.67
N ASP A 82 -15.61 -7.04 -19.10
CA ASP A 82 -16.91 -7.47 -18.53
C ASP A 82 -17.34 -8.88 -18.96
N ASP A 83 -16.83 -9.40 -20.07
CA ASP A 83 -17.28 -10.70 -20.57
C ASP A 83 -16.21 -11.80 -20.52
N GLY A 84 -14.97 -11.46 -20.17
CA GLY A 84 -13.83 -12.38 -20.09
C GLY A 84 -13.57 -13.17 -21.38
N LYS A 85 -14.13 -12.72 -22.52
CA LYS A 85 -13.94 -13.44 -23.79
C LYS A 85 -12.54 -13.18 -24.31
N GLU A 86 -11.98 -14.18 -24.98
CA GLU A 86 -10.67 -14.11 -25.63
C GLU A 86 -10.48 -12.84 -26.49
N VAL A 87 -11.50 -12.43 -27.24
CA VAL A 87 -11.46 -11.22 -28.08
C VAL A 87 -11.44 -9.91 -27.28
N SER A 88 -12.06 -9.90 -26.10
CA SER A 88 -12.06 -8.76 -25.17
C SER A 88 -10.72 -8.68 -24.45
N GLU A 89 -10.16 -9.83 -24.08
CA GLU A 89 -8.81 -9.93 -23.52
C GLU A 89 -7.73 -9.42 -24.48
N GLU A 90 -7.86 -9.67 -25.80
CA GLU A 90 -6.94 -9.05 -26.78
C GLU A 90 -7.04 -7.52 -26.79
N VAL A 91 -8.25 -6.96 -26.64
CA VAL A 91 -8.44 -5.51 -26.51
C VAL A 91 -7.75 -5.00 -25.26
N ARG A 92 -7.87 -5.71 -24.13
CA ARG A 92 -7.23 -5.32 -22.88
C ARG A 92 -5.70 -5.40 -22.95
N VAL A 93 -5.13 -6.41 -23.60
CA VAL A 93 -3.69 -6.52 -23.88
C VAL A 93 -3.22 -5.36 -24.75
N ALA A 94 -4.00 -4.98 -25.77
CA ALA A 94 -3.68 -3.82 -26.61
C ALA A 94 -3.73 -2.52 -25.81
N ALA A 95 -4.68 -2.36 -24.88
CA ALA A 95 -4.79 -1.18 -24.02
C ALA A 95 -3.60 -1.01 -23.06
N ALA A 96 -2.83 -2.07 -22.77
CA ALA A 96 -1.59 -1.99 -21.99
C ALA A 96 -0.37 -1.52 -22.81
N ARG A 97 -0.48 -1.45 -24.14
CA ARG A 97 0.66 -1.14 -25.03
C ARG A 97 1.35 0.19 -24.73
N PRO A 98 0.65 1.30 -24.43
CA PRO A 98 1.29 2.57 -24.10
C PRO A 98 2.25 2.47 -22.89
N LEU A 99 1.90 1.67 -21.87
CA LEU A 99 2.78 1.42 -20.73
C LEU A 99 4.04 0.66 -21.18
N ILE A 100 3.86 -0.42 -21.94
CA ILE A 100 4.96 -1.28 -22.39
C ILE A 100 5.94 -0.50 -23.27
N ASP A 101 5.43 0.33 -24.19
CA ASP A 101 6.26 1.14 -25.08
C ASP A 101 7.03 2.22 -24.30
N ALA A 102 6.44 2.75 -23.23
CA ALA A 102 7.13 3.62 -22.26
C ALA A 102 8.18 2.88 -21.39
N GLY A 103 8.31 1.55 -21.51
CA GLY A 103 9.23 0.73 -20.72
C GLY A 103 8.70 0.36 -19.33
N ILE A 104 7.38 0.44 -19.14
CA ILE A 104 6.69 0.12 -17.89
C ILE A 104 6.10 -1.29 -18.02
N GLY A 105 6.42 -2.17 -17.07
CA GLY A 105 5.86 -3.52 -17.03
C GLY A 105 4.34 -3.52 -16.78
N PHE A 106 3.64 -4.53 -17.28
CA PHE A 106 2.21 -4.73 -17.03
C PHE A 106 1.95 -6.17 -16.56
N PHE A 107 1.59 -6.32 -15.29
CA PHE A 107 1.25 -7.60 -14.68
C PHE A 107 -0.25 -7.66 -14.40
N ALA A 108 -0.87 -8.79 -14.72
CA ALA A 108 -2.30 -9.00 -14.51
C ALA A 108 -2.53 -10.36 -13.85
N PHE A 109 -3.73 -10.59 -13.36
CA PHE A 109 -4.24 -11.90 -12.95
C PHE A 109 -5.74 -11.97 -13.26
N ARG A 110 -6.34 -13.16 -13.15
CA ARG A 110 -7.76 -13.36 -13.46
C ARG A 110 -8.65 -12.87 -12.31
N GLY A 111 -9.78 -12.29 -12.64
CA GLY A 111 -10.95 -12.18 -11.78
C GLY A 111 -12.05 -13.18 -12.14
N ASN A 112 -13.23 -13.02 -11.55
CA ASN A 112 -14.37 -13.88 -11.85
C ASN A 112 -14.77 -13.75 -13.32
N HIS A 113 -14.63 -12.58 -13.95
CA HIS A 113 -15.05 -12.39 -15.34
C HIS A 113 -14.23 -13.21 -16.32
N GLU A 114 -12.91 -13.31 -16.12
CA GLU A 114 -12.04 -14.19 -16.92
C GLU A 114 -12.35 -15.69 -16.69
N ALA A 115 -12.91 -16.03 -15.53
CA ALA A 115 -13.17 -17.40 -15.11
C ALA A 115 -14.65 -17.85 -15.25
N GLN A 116 -15.56 -16.98 -15.68
CA GLN A 116 -17.01 -17.20 -15.58
C GLN A 116 -17.59 -18.22 -16.59
N LYS A 117 -16.97 -18.43 -17.75
CA LYS A 117 -17.55 -19.26 -18.81
C LYS A 117 -17.13 -20.72 -18.70
N LYS A 118 -18.05 -21.51 -18.12
CA LYS A 118 -17.99 -22.96 -17.91
C LYS A 118 -17.43 -23.69 -19.15
N ASN A 119 -16.19 -24.16 -19.04
CA ASN A 119 -15.49 -25.07 -19.96
C ASN A 119 -15.19 -24.59 -21.40
N ASP A 120 -15.94 -23.65 -22.00
CA ASP A 120 -15.82 -23.29 -23.42
C ASP A 120 -14.41 -22.80 -23.84
N ASN A 121 -13.72 -22.07 -22.96
CA ASN A 121 -12.33 -21.65 -23.14
C ASN A 121 -11.41 -22.17 -22.03
N GLY A 122 -11.86 -23.18 -21.27
CA GLY A 122 -11.11 -23.68 -20.12
C GLY A 122 -11.00 -22.66 -18.98
N TYR A 123 -12.10 -21.96 -18.67
CA TYR A 123 -12.16 -20.91 -17.63
C TYR A 123 -11.15 -19.77 -17.85
N GLY A 124 -10.84 -19.47 -19.12
CA GLY A 124 -9.86 -18.44 -19.51
C GLY A 124 -8.40 -18.76 -19.18
N ALA A 125 -8.10 -19.85 -18.46
CA ALA A 125 -6.74 -20.16 -18.02
C ALA A 125 -5.74 -20.31 -19.18
N PRO A 126 -6.00 -21.14 -20.23
CA PRO A 126 -5.07 -21.28 -21.35
C PRO A 126 -4.83 -19.97 -22.11
N GLY A 127 -5.89 -19.21 -22.40
CA GLY A 127 -5.82 -17.94 -23.12
C GLY A 127 -5.05 -16.88 -22.33
N PHE A 128 -5.34 -16.76 -21.03
CA PHE A 128 -4.62 -15.88 -20.12
C PHE A 128 -3.12 -16.18 -20.12
N ARG A 129 -2.75 -17.45 -19.93
CA ARG A 129 -1.37 -17.92 -19.92
C ARG A 129 -0.62 -17.58 -21.22
N GLN A 130 -1.32 -17.60 -22.35
CA GLN A 130 -0.74 -17.26 -23.66
C GLN A 130 -0.52 -15.76 -23.85
N ARG A 131 -1.44 -14.92 -23.37
CA ARG A 131 -1.40 -13.45 -23.52
C ARG A 131 -0.45 -12.78 -22.54
N TYR A 132 -0.48 -13.21 -21.29
CA TYR A 132 0.26 -12.61 -20.19
C TYR A 132 1.52 -13.40 -19.86
N ARG A 133 2.35 -13.69 -20.86
CA ARG A 133 3.56 -14.54 -20.66
C ARG A 133 4.55 -13.96 -19.66
N GLN A 134 4.59 -12.63 -19.56
CA GLN A 134 5.42 -11.89 -18.61
C GLN A 134 5.18 -12.30 -17.15
N THR A 135 4.05 -12.92 -16.79
CA THR A 135 3.82 -13.39 -15.42
C THR A 135 4.73 -14.56 -15.02
N ARG A 136 5.49 -15.13 -15.97
CA ARG A 136 6.45 -16.23 -15.74
C ARG A 136 7.91 -15.79 -15.73
N ASP A 137 8.24 -14.71 -16.41
CA ASP A 137 9.62 -14.32 -16.68
C ASP A 137 9.89 -12.81 -16.63
N GLY A 138 8.86 -11.99 -16.48
CA GLY A 138 8.95 -10.53 -16.48
C GLY A 138 9.32 -9.93 -17.84
N GLY A 139 9.29 -10.72 -18.92
CA GLY A 139 9.73 -10.29 -20.24
C GLY A 139 8.69 -9.48 -21.01
N PHE A 140 9.08 -8.31 -21.49
CA PHE A 140 8.24 -7.42 -22.29
C PHE A 140 8.91 -7.08 -23.62
N ARG A 141 8.09 -6.92 -24.66
CA ARG A 141 8.52 -6.46 -25.99
C ARG A 141 7.75 -5.22 -26.40
N LYS A 142 8.48 -4.17 -26.76
CA LYS A 142 7.99 -2.90 -27.27
C LYS A 142 7.61 -2.98 -28.74
N THR A 143 6.80 -2.04 -29.19
CA THR A 143 6.38 -1.91 -30.60
C THR A 143 7.56 -1.61 -31.54
N ASP A 144 8.60 -0.91 -31.05
CA ASP A 144 9.84 -0.63 -31.79
C ASP A 144 10.77 -1.85 -31.95
N GLY A 145 10.40 -3.00 -31.36
CA GLY A 145 11.16 -4.25 -31.40
C GLY A 145 12.14 -4.44 -30.24
N ASN A 146 12.36 -3.43 -29.39
CA ASN A 146 13.18 -3.55 -28.18
C ASN A 146 12.49 -4.40 -27.11
N SER A 147 13.28 -5.04 -26.25
CA SER A 147 12.77 -5.84 -25.13
C SER A 147 13.35 -5.36 -23.80
N PHE A 148 12.61 -5.57 -22.72
CA PHE A 148 13.05 -5.29 -21.35
C PHE A 148 12.48 -6.33 -20.38
N ILE A 149 13.08 -6.43 -19.20
CA ILE A 149 12.65 -7.35 -18.14
C ILE A 149 12.30 -6.52 -16.91
N VAL A 150 11.17 -6.86 -16.28
CA VAL A 150 10.80 -6.32 -14.96
C VAL A 150 10.74 -7.44 -13.95
N GLY A 151 11.48 -7.28 -12.87
CA GLY A 151 11.51 -8.22 -11.77
C GLY A 151 12.40 -9.44 -12.01
N SER A 152 12.43 -10.33 -11.03
CA SER A 152 13.23 -11.56 -11.01
C SER A 152 12.59 -12.59 -10.09
N ASN A 153 13.17 -13.78 -10.00
CA ASN A 153 12.75 -14.83 -9.07
C ASN A 153 11.27 -15.22 -9.22
N PHE A 154 10.84 -15.36 -10.47
CA PHE A 154 9.50 -15.79 -10.81
C PHE A 154 9.25 -17.23 -10.34
N SER A 155 8.08 -17.48 -9.77
CA SER A 155 7.67 -18.80 -9.29
C SER A 155 6.16 -18.94 -9.33
N SER A 156 5.67 -20.15 -9.58
CA SER A 156 4.26 -20.52 -9.51
C SER A 156 4.13 -21.86 -8.76
N PRO A 157 2.96 -22.16 -8.15
CA PRO A 157 2.70 -23.42 -7.44
C PRO A 157 2.47 -24.59 -8.41
N VAL A 158 3.41 -24.84 -9.32
CA VAL A 158 3.28 -25.84 -10.39
C VAL A 158 3.25 -27.28 -9.89
N GLU A 159 3.73 -27.51 -8.66
CA GLU A 159 3.60 -28.79 -7.95
C GLU A 159 2.15 -29.05 -7.50
N VAL A 160 1.38 -28.00 -7.21
CA VAL A 160 -0.06 -28.10 -6.93
C VAL A 160 -0.84 -28.35 -8.21
N SER A 161 -0.55 -27.56 -9.26
CA SER A 161 -1.06 -27.77 -10.60
C SER A 161 -0.23 -27.01 -11.63
N ARG A 162 0.15 -27.68 -12.72
CA ARG A 162 0.83 -27.04 -13.86
C ARG A 162 -0.01 -25.96 -14.55
N ASP A 163 -1.33 -26.00 -14.39
CA ASP A 163 -2.20 -24.98 -14.93
C ASP A 163 -2.05 -23.64 -14.20
N LEU A 164 -1.55 -23.63 -12.96
CA LEU A 164 -1.30 -22.40 -12.20
C LEU A 164 -0.05 -21.64 -12.65
N ASP A 165 0.77 -22.21 -13.54
CA ASP A 165 1.97 -21.57 -14.08
C ASP A 165 1.64 -20.24 -14.77
N GLY A 166 2.02 -19.13 -14.13
CA GLY A 166 1.72 -17.76 -14.54
C GLY A 166 0.29 -17.28 -14.24
N LEU A 167 -0.52 -18.05 -13.51
CA LEU A 167 -1.83 -17.63 -12.99
C LEU A 167 -1.73 -17.21 -11.52
N SER A 168 -1.31 -18.14 -10.66
CA SER A 168 -0.73 -17.82 -9.36
C SER A 168 0.76 -17.69 -9.55
N TYR A 169 1.32 -16.54 -9.19
CA TYR A 169 2.74 -16.31 -9.39
C TYR A 169 3.31 -15.35 -8.35
N SER A 170 4.62 -15.44 -8.15
CA SER A 170 5.36 -14.49 -7.35
C SER A 170 6.57 -13.98 -8.11
N PHE A 171 6.99 -12.75 -7.84
CA PHE A 171 8.26 -12.22 -8.33
C PHE A 171 8.82 -11.19 -7.35
N ASP A 172 10.11 -10.91 -7.48
CA ASP A 172 10.79 -9.87 -6.73
C ASP A 172 11.10 -8.68 -7.62
N CYS A 173 10.98 -7.46 -7.10
CA CYS A 173 11.42 -6.24 -7.78
C CYS A 173 12.17 -5.31 -6.81
N GLY A 174 13.09 -4.52 -7.33
CA GLY A 174 13.99 -3.70 -6.53
C GLY A 174 15.20 -4.49 -6.01
N ASP A 175 16.09 -3.77 -5.35
CA ASP A 175 17.36 -4.27 -4.82
C ASP A 175 17.48 -3.90 -3.34
N GLY A 176 18.41 -4.54 -2.62
CA GLY A 176 18.73 -4.16 -1.24
C GLY A 176 17.53 -4.20 -0.28
N GLU A 177 17.38 -3.15 0.53
CA GLU A 177 16.29 -3.01 1.51
C GLU A 177 14.98 -2.58 0.86
N GLU A 178 15.03 -2.08 -0.37
CA GLU A 178 13.90 -1.70 -1.21
C GLU A 178 13.35 -2.87 -2.03
N ARG A 179 13.98 -4.05 -1.94
CA ARG A 179 13.53 -5.25 -2.64
C ARG A 179 12.19 -5.72 -2.05
N ALA A 180 11.20 -5.85 -2.91
CA ALA A 180 9.85 -6.28 -2.58
C ALA A 180 9.48 -7.58 -3.30
N ARG A 181 8.79 -8.47 -2.58
CA ARG A 181 8.15 -9.65 -3.16
C ARG A 181 6.66 -9.40 -3.39
N PHE A 182 6.18 -9.81 -4.55
CA PHE A 182 4.75 -9.83 -4.90
C PHE A 182 4.31 -11.28 -4.95
N VAL A 183 3.22 -11.62 -4.27
CA VAL A 183 2.59 -12.96 -4.33
C VAL A 183 1.15 -12.78 -4.80
N ILE A 184 0.86 -13.26 -6.00
CA ILE A 184 -0.43 -13.16 -6.67
C ILE A 184 -1.09 -14.53 -6.61
N ILE A 185 -2.33 -14.58 -6.13
CA ILE A 185 -3.08 -15.80 -5.88
C ILE A 185 -4.29 -15.84 -6.82
N ASP A 186 -4.37 -16.91 -7.61
CA ASP A 186 -5.50 -17.27 -8.44
C ASP A 186 -6.14 -18.55 -7.89
N ASN A 187 -7.36 -18.43 -7.37
CA ASN A 187 -8.15 -19.53 -6.83
C ASN A 187 -9.30 -19.94 -7.77
N TRP A 188 -9.34 -19.38 -8.99
CA TRP A 188 -10.43 -19.58 -9.93
C TRP A 188 -10.41 -20.97 -10.57
N PRO A 189 -11.54 -21.45 -11.09
CA PRO A 189 -11.64 -22.72 -11.79
C PRO A 189 -10.57 -22.93 -12.86
N LEU A 190 -10.19 -24.20 -13.03
CA LEU A 190 -9.26 -24.67 -14.05
C LEU A 190 -9.91 -25.82 -14.83
N PRO A 191 -9.52 -26.05 -16.10
CA PRO A 191 -10.12 -27.09 -16.94
C PRO A 191 -10.18 -28.48 -16.27
N GLY A 192 -9.14 -28.83 -15.50
CA GLY A 192 -9.05 -30.11 -14.79
C GLY A 192 -9.40 -30.06 -13.31
N ARG A 193 -9.78 -28.90 -12.76
CA ARG A 193 -10.04 -28.75 -11.33
C ARG A 193 -11.16 -27.76 -11.05
N LEU A 194 -12.24 -28.29 -10.48
CA LEU A 194 -13.41 -27.55 -10.06
C LEU A 194 -13.77 -27.96 -8.63
N VAL A 195 -13.83 -27.00 -7.73
CA VAL A 195 -14.23 -27.15 -6.34
C VAL A 195 -15.53 -26.36 -6.15
N ALA A 196 -16.63 -27.07 -5.95
CA ALA A 196 -17.91 -26.42 -5.64
C ALA A 196 -17.85 -25.76 -4.25
N ASN A 197 -18.54 -24.63 -4.11
CA ASN A 197 -18.70 -23.93 -2.83
C ASN A 197 -20.11 -23.33 -2.75
N SER A 198 -20.41 -22.62 -1.65
CA SER A 198 -21.77 -22.10 -1.40
C SER A 198 -22.10 -20.81 -2.16
N THR A 199 -21.17 -20.29 -2.96
CA THR A 199 -21.36 -19.11 -3.83
C THR A 199 -21.60 -19.54 -5.29
N HIS A 200 -21.94 -18.60 -6.16
CA HIS A 200 -22.13 -18.90 -7.59
C HIS A 200 -20.82 -19.07 -8.36
N TYR A 201 -19.67 -18.73 -7.77
CA TYR A 201 -18.36 -18.92 -8.36
C TYR A 201 -17.68 -20.16 -7.77
N PRO A 202 -17.59 -21.29 -8.50
CA PRO A 202 -16.76 -22.40 -8.05
C PRO A 202 -15.29 -21.98 -8.04
N SER A 203 -14.45 -22.74 -7.34
CA SER A 203 -13.00 -22.52 -7.26
C SER A 203 -12.23 -23.55 -8.08
N GLY A 204 -10.94 -23.31 -8.30
CA GLY A 204 -9.99 -24.28 -8.88
C GLY A 204 -9.07 -24.85 -7.81
N CYS A 205 -7.82 -24.38 -7.79
CA CYS A 205 -6.91 -24.67 -6.68
C CYS A 205 -7.17 -23.66 -5.55
N THR A 206 -7.68 -24.12 -4.42
CA THR A 206 -8.02 -23.27 -3.27
C THR A 206 -6.78 -22.64 -2.63
N VAL A 207 -6.98 -21.66 -1.74
CA VAL A 207 -5.87 -21.13 -0.90
C VAL A 207 -5.20 -22.24 -0.11
N ALA A 208 -5.97 -23.18 0.45
CA ALA A 208 -5.42 -24.29 1.22
C ALA A 208 -4.50 -25.18 0.38
N ASP A 209 -4.85 -25.43 -0.89
CA ASP A 209 -3.99 -26.17 -1.82
C ASP A 209 -2.67 -25.44 -2.08
N GLN A 210 -2.74 -24.11 -2.18
CA GLN A 210 -1.59 -23.25 -2.51
C GLN A 210 -0.79 -22.82 -1.26
N GLN A 211 -1.30 -23.08 -0.05
CA GLN A 211 -0.75 -22.59 1.21
C GLN A 211 0.73 -22.96 1.44
N PRO A 212 1.20 -24.18 1.09
CA PRO A 212 2.62 -24.50 1.21
C PRO A 212 3.52 -23.60 0.35
N TRP A 213 3.13 -23.36 -0.91
CA TRP A 213 3.86 -22.46 -1.81
C TRP A 213 3.77 -21.01 -1.32
N ILE A 214 2.59 -20.55 -0.89
CA ILE A 214 2.41 -19.21 -0.31
C ILE A 214 3.36 -19.03 0.88
N GLY A 215 3.37 -19.99 1.82
CA GLY A 215 4.23 -19.95 2.99
C GLY A 215 5.72 -19.90 2.64
N GLU A 216 6.16 -20.70 1.66
CA GLU A 216 7.53 -20.67 1.16
C GLU A 216 7.89 -19.33 0.52
N ARG A 217 7.00 -18.76 -0.30
CA ARG A 217 7.23 -17.45 -0.93
C ARG A 217 7.28 -16.34 0.12
N LEU A 218 6.48 -16.43 1.17
CA LEU A 218 6.39 -15.42 2.22
C LEU A 218 7.44 -15.55 3.31
N ASP A 219 8.10 -16.71 3.49
CA ASP A 219 9.01 -16.94 4.61
C ASP A 219 10.09 -15.86 4.70
N ARG A 220 9.95 -14.98 5.72
CA ARG A 220 10.84 -13.84 5.92
C ARG A 220 12.30 -14.24 6.15
N ARG A 221 12.57 -15.50 6.52
CA ARG A 221 13.91 -16.03 6.76
C ARG A 221 14.63 -16.36 5.45
N THR A 222 13.88 -16.70 4.40
CA THR A 222 14.44 -17.25 3.15
C THR A 222 14.11 -16.39 1.93
N ARG A 223 13.06 -15.57 1.98
CA ARG A 223 12.57 -14.82 0.80
C ARG A 223 13.57 -13.83 0.21
N GLY A 224 14.49 -13.27 1.00
CA GLY A 224 15.50 -12.32 0.51
C GLY A 224 14.94 -10.98 0.00
N ALA A 225 13.68 -10.67 0.33
CA ALA A 225 13.01 -9.40 0.06
C ALA A 225 12.49 -8.81 1.38
N ALA A 226 12.69 -7.52 1.60
CA ALA A 226 12.28 -6.85 2.83
C ALA A 226 10.76 -6.66 2.86
N HIS A 227 10.24 -6.06 1.80
CA HIS A 227 8.81 -5.80 1.63
C HIS A 227 8.08 -6.98 1.00
N THR A 228 6.79 -7.11 1.29
CA THR A 228 5.96 -8.14 0.66
C THR A 228 4.53 -7.67 0.49
N PHE A 229 3.98 -7.89 -0.71
CA PHE A 229 2.60 -7.60 -1.08
C PHE A 229 1.93 -8.89 -1.51
N VAL A 230 0.72 -9.11 -1.02
CA VAL A 230 -0.10 -10.27 -1.41
C VAL A 230 -1.35 -9.77 -2.11
N LEU A 231 -1.67 -10.38 -3.24
CA LEU A 231 -2.77 -9.94 -4.09
C LEU A 231 -3.63 -11.11 -4.53
N SER A 232 -4.93 -10.87 -4.63
CA SER A 232 -5.88 -11.73 -5.33
C SER A 232 -7.04 -10.89 -5.83
N HIS A 233 -7.87 -11.41 -6.73
CA HIS A 233 -9.02 -10.63 -7.18
C HIS A 233 -10.10 -10.54 -6.09
N GLN A 234 -10.50 -11.68 -5.53
CA GLN A 234 -11.47 -11.72 -4.44
C GLN A 234 -10.88 -11.15 -3.14
N PRO A 235 -11.71 -10.48 -2.32
CA PRO A 235 -11.29 -9.96 -1.03
C PRO A 235 -11.20 -11.05 0.06
N LEU A 236 -10.59 -10.70 1.19
CA LEU A 236 -10.68 -11.47 2.44
C LEU A 236 -12.10 -11.35 3.03
N ILE A 237 -12.63 -10.12 3.02
CA ILE A 237 -14.04 -9.80 3.28
C ILE A 237 -14.43 -8.67 2.32
N GLY A 238 -15.44 -8.89 1.47
CA GLY A 238 -15.94 -7.87 0.54
C GLY A 238 -16.74 -6.78 1.24
N ALA A 239 -16.99 -5.68 0.53
CA ALA A 239 -17.94 -4.61 0.82
C ALA A 239 -19.36 -4.94 0.34
N GLY A 240 -19.49 -5.31 -0.94
CA GLY A 240 -20.72 -5.59 -1.68
C GLY A 240 -20.92 -7.08 -2.00
N HIS A 241 -19.85 -7.82 -2.24
CA HIS A 241 -19.89 -9.25 -2.56
C HIS A 241 -19.56 -10.14 -1.37
N GLN A 242 -20.29 -11.24 -1.24
CA GLN A 242 -20.20 -12.14 -0.08
C GLN A 242 -19.19 -13.27 -0.29
N ASP A 243 -18.80 -13.53 -1.53
CA ASP A 243 -17.73 -14.46 -1.84
C ASP A 243 -16.35 -13.89 -1.49
N THR A 244 -15.45 -14.80 -1.16
CA THR A 244 -14.11 -14.47 -0.67
C THR A 244 -13.07 -15.35 -1.35
N LEU A 245 -11.80 -14.95 -1.20
CA LEU A 245 -10.64 -15.74 -1.63
C LEU A 245 -10.67 -17.20 -1.11
N PHE A 246 -11.39 -17.48 -0.02
CA PHE A 246 -11.40 -18.77 0.66
C PHE A 246 -12.40 -19.79 0.10
N SER A 247 -12.87 -19.59 -1.13
CA SER A 247 -13.77 -20.52 -1.84
C SER A 247 -15.13 -20.65 -1.16
N GLY A 248 -15.89 -19.56 -1.15
CA GLY A 248 -17.20 -19.51 -0.52
C GLY A 248 -17.44 -18.20 0.21
N TYR A 249 -18.46 -18.19 1.07
CA TYR A 249 -18.76 -17.09 1.98
C TYR A 249 -17.71 -16.94 3.07
N ALA A 250 -17.64 -15.75 3.68
CA ALA A 250 -16.63 -15.41 4.68
C ALA A 250 -16.67 -16.25 5.98
N ASN A 251 -17.73 -17.02 6.23
CA ASN A 251 -17.84 -17.93 7.38
C ASN A 251 -17.42 -19.37 7.05
N GLU A 252 -17.17 -19.67 5.78
CA GLU A 252 -16.70 -20.98 5.34
C GLU A 252 -15.18 -21.10 5.53
N HIS A 253 -14.71 -22.33 5.74
CA HIS A 253 -13.28 -22.67 5.85
C HIS A 253 -12.46 -21.80 6.82
N PRO A 254 -12.91 -21.61 8.08
CA PRO A 254 -12.19 -20.78 9.06
C PRO A 254 -10.76 -21.27 9.30
N GLU A 255 -10.49 -22.56 9.17
CA GLU A 255 -9.15 -23.14 9.27
C GLU A 255 -8.21 -22.69 8.14
N TRP A 256 -8.70 -22.55 6.91
CA TRP A 256 -7.92 -22.02 5.79
C TRP A 256 -7.65 -20.52 5.96
N GLN A 257 -8.67 -19.78 6.41
CA GLN A 257 -8.54 -18.37 6.75
C GLN A 257 -7.48 -18.16 7.84
N ASN A 258 -7.57 -18.89 8.96
CA ASN A 258 -6.64 -18.74 10.07
C ASN A 258 -5.19 -19.01 9.63
N ALA A 259 -4.94 -20.11 8.91
CA ALA A 259 -3.61 -20.44 8.41
C ALA A 259 -3.06 -19.38 7.44
N PHE A 260 -3.91 -18.85 6.56
CA PHE A 260 -3.51 -17.80 5.63
C PHE A 260 -3.18 -16.49 6.35
N PHE A 261 -4.05 -16.02 7.25
CA PHE A 261 -3.84 -14.79 8.02
C PHE A 261 -2.60 -14.88 8.92
N GLU A 262 -2.38 -16.02 9.58
CA GLU A 262 -1.15 -16.30 10.34
C GLU A 262 0.08 -16.21 9.43
N SER A 263 0.04 -16.85 8.26
CA SER A 263 1.12 -16.77 7.26
C SER A 263 1.42 -15.32 6.83
N LEU A 264 0.39 -14.51 6.60
CA LEU A 264 0.56 -13.08 6.26
C LEU A 264 1.20 -12.30 7.43
N GLN A 265 0.63 -12.41 8.63
CA GLN A 265 1.05 -11.62 9.79
C GLN A 265 2.47 -11.98 10.25
N ASP A 266 2.78 -13.27 10.38
CA ASP A 266 4.07 -13.74 10.91
C ASP A 266 5.24 -13.41 9.97
N ASN A 267 4.93 -13.34 8.68
CA ASN A 267 5.87 -12.93 7.64
C ASN A 267 5.86 -11.42 7.39
N GLY A 268 5.11 -10.64 8.15
CA GLY A 268 5.16 -9.17 8.09
C GLY A 268 4.56 -8.60 6.81
N VAL A 269 3.60 -9.30 6.18
CA VAL A 269 2.78 -8.71 5.12
C VAL A 269 1.94 -7.59 5.75
N ARG A 270 2.02 -6.39 5.17
CA ARG A 270 1.32 -5.20 5.68
C ARG A 270 0.04 -4.91 4.91
N LEU A 271 0.00 -5.22 3.63
CA LEU A 271 -1.14 -4.97 2.75
C LEU A 271 -1.46 -6.22 1.93
N PHE A 272 -2.73 -6.61 1.99
CA PHE A 272 -3.38 -7.51 1.05
C PHE A 272 -4.22 -6.68 0.08
N ILE A 273 -3.99 -6.82 -1.23
CA ILE A 273 -4.60 -5.97 -2.26
C ILE A 273 -5.54 -6.80 -3.13
N CYS A 274 -6.78 -6.35 -3.27
CA CYS A 274 -7.81 -7.03 -4.05
C CYS A 274 -8.72 -6.04 -4.81
N GLY A 275 -9.63 -6.55 -5.62
CA GLY A 275 -10.55 -5.77 -6.47
C GLY A 275 -11.97 -6.23 -6.21
N HIS A 276 -12.70 -6.59 -7.26
CA HIS A 276 -13.99 -7.28 -7.24
C HIS A 276 -15.19 -6.42 -6.83
N ASP A 277 -15.02 -5.53 -5.86
CA ASP A 277 -16.09 -4.75 -5.27
C ASP A 277 -16.18 -3.31 -5.78
N HIS A 278 -15.30 -2.92 -6.71
CA HIS A 278 -15.36 -1.64 -7.43
C HIS A 278 -15.54 -0.43 -6.51
N ILE A 279 -14.76 -0.44 -5.44
CA ILE A 279 -14.81 0.56 -4.38
C ILE A 279 -13.40 0.71 -3.84
N HIS A 280 -12.98 1.95 -3.57
CA HIS A 280 -11.83 2.16 -2.70
C HIS A 280 -12.26 1.79 -1.29
N GLN A 281 -11.66 0.77 -0.69
CA GLN A 281 -11.86 0.48 0.73
C GLN A 281 -10.59 -0.03 1.38
N ARG A 282 -10.17 0.66 2.44
CA ARG A 282 -9.15 0.17 3.37
C ARG A 282 -9.81 -0.35 4.63
N SER A 283 -9.39 -1.52 5.07
CA SER A 283 -9.85 -2.09 6.32
C SER A 283 -8.84 -3.01 6.98
N LEU A 284 -8.86 -3.08 8.31
CA LEU A 284 -8.10 -4.07 9.04
C LEU A 284 -8.99 -5.27 9.32
N VAL A 285 -8.66 -6.43 8.74
CA VAL A 285 -9.44 -7.65 8.87
C VAL A 285 -8.76 -8.56 9.88
N THR A 286 -9.55 -9.11 10.81
CA THR A 286 -9.09 -10.10 11.80
C THR A 286 -9.47 -11.51 11.37
N SER A 287 -8.59 -12.48 11.60
CA SER A 287 -8.86 -13.91 11.35
C SER A 287 -10.08 -14.39 12.16
N PRO A 288 -10.77 -15.45 11.70
CA PRO A 288 -11.90 -16.02 12.44
C PRO A 288 -11.61 -16.36 13.91
N ASP A 289 -10.38 -16.79 14.24
CA ASP A 289 -9.99 -17.10 15.62
C ASP A 289 -9.50 -15.90 16.46
N GLY A 290 -9.47 -14.69 15.88
CA GLY A 290 -9.07 -13.46 16.57
C GLY A 290 -7.56 -13.27 16.76
N LYS A 291 -6.70 -14.15 16.24
CA LYS A 291 -5.25 -14.14 16.55
C LYS A 291 -4.40 -13.35 15.56
N SER A 292 -4.85 -13.24 14.32
CA SER A 292 -4.08 -12.65 13.23
C SER A 292 -4.87 -11.56 12.54
N LYS A 293 -4.19 -10.54 12.04
CA LYS A 293 -4.79 -9.42 11.33
C LYS A 293 -3.92 -8.95 10.18
N VAL A 294 -4.57 -8.47 9.14
CA VAL A 294 -3.92 -7.85 7.99
C VAL A 294 -4.77 -6.71 7.49
N GLU A 295 -4.12 -5.66 6.98
CA GLU A 295 -4.84 -4.59 6.29
C GLU A 295 -5.15 -5.03 4.85
N GLN A 296 -6.40 -4.88 4.46
CA GLN A 296 -6.92 -5.10 3.13
C GLN A 296 -7.12 -3.77 2.42
N LEU A 297 -6.71 -3.69 1.17
CA LEU A 297 -7.10 -2.67 0.21
C LEU A 297 -7.98 -3.35 -0.86
N ILE A 298 -9.26 -3.01 -0.90
CA ILE A 298 -10.09 -3.18 -2.08
C ILE A 298 -9.79 -1.98 -2.98
N ALA A 299 -9.27 -2.26 -4.17
CA ALA A 299 -8.87 -1.28 -5.15
C ALA A 299 -10.11 -0.71 -5.87
N GLN A 300 -10.12 0.61 -6.06
CA GLN A 300 -11.10 1.28 -6.89
C GLN A 300 -11.06 0.75 -8.32
N SER A 301 -12.24 0.72 -8.96
CA SER A 301 -12.35 0.26 -10.34
C SER A 301 -11.92 1.30 -11.37
N VAL A 302 -11.48 0.80 -12.52
CA VAL A 302 -11.25 1.55 -13.76
C VAL A 302 -12.35 1.16 -14.74
N SER A 303 -13.61 1.29 -14.30
CA SER A 303 -14.80 0.73 -14.94
C SER A 303 -15.98 1.72 -15.00
N THR A 304 -17.08 1.28 -15.61
CA THR A 304 -18.39 1.95 -15.54
C THR A 304 -19.33 1.33 -14.50
N LYS A 305 -18.84 0.38 -13.70
CA LYS A 305 -19.63 -0.41 -12.76
C LYS A 305 -19.19 -0.06 -11.35
N PHE A 306 -20.11 0.29 -10.47
CA PHE A 306 -19.80 0.62 -9.08
C PHE A 306 -20.75 -0.12 -8.16
N TYR A 307 -20.23 -0.73 -7.10
CA TYR A 307 -21.06 -1.43 -6.14
C TYR A 307 -21.32 -0.56 -4.91
N THR A 308 -22.56 -0.64 -4.42
CA THR A 308 -22.92 -0.13 -3.11
C THR A 308 -22.62 -1.19 -2.05
N PRO A 309 -21.90 -0.84 -0.95
CA PRO A 309 -21.71 -1.75 0.16
C PRO A 309 -23.04 -2.28 0.71
N LYS A 310 -23.06 -3.55 1.13
CA LYS A 310 -24.25 -4.15 1.76
C LYS A 310 -24.37 -3.70 3.22
N VAL A 311 -25.61 -3.74 3.73
CA VAL A 311 -25.90 -3.46 5.13
C VAL A 311 -25.19 -4.44 6.06
N LEU A 312 -24.76 -3.97 7.23
CA LEU A 312 -23.86 -4.70 8.13
C LEU A 312 -24.47 -5.97 8.73
N ASP A 313 -25.78 -5.96 8.93
CA ASP A 313 -26.55 -7.03 9.57
C ASP A 313 -27.28 -7.92 8.56
N ASP A 314 -26.98 -7.81 7.27
CA ASP A 314 -27.48 -8.76 6.28
C ASP A 314 -27.02 -10.17 6.68
N ALA A 315 -28.01 -11.04 6.94
CA ALA A 315 -27.82 -12.38 7.46
C ALA A 315 -26.90 -13.25 6.59
N LYS A 316 -26.79 -12.93 5.29
CA LYS A 316 -25.89 -13.62 4.36
C LYS A 316 -24.41 -13.29 4.56
N TRP A 317 -24.07 -12.33 5.43
CA TRP A 317 -22.69 -12.13 5.89
C TRP A 317 -22.34 -12.95 7.12
N PHE A 318 -23.30 -13.65 7.73
CA PHE A 318 -23.07 -14.56 8.85
C PHE A 318 -22.26 -13.93 10.00
N GLY A 319 -22.50 -12.64 10.28
CA GLY A 319 -21.80 -11.85 11.29
C GLY A 319 -20.32 -11.53 10.98
N GLN A 320 -19.80 -11.89 9.81
CA GLN A 320 -18.37 -11.80 9.49
C GLN A 320 -17.85 -10.38 9.33
N LYS A 321 -18.71 -9.42 8.96
CA LYS A 321 -18.38 -7.98 8.87
C LYS A 321 -17.87 -7.38 10.18
N SER A 322 -18.17 -7.99 11.31
CA SER A 322 -17.67 -7.57 12.63
C SER A 322 -16.17 -7.78 12.82
N ARG A 323 -15.53 -8.62 11.99
CA ARG A 323 -14.07 -8.86 12.01
C ARG A 323 -13.27 -7.75 11.33
N GLU A 324 -13.95 -6.77 10.75
CA GLU A 324 -13.37 -5.70 9.96
C GLU A 324 -13.48 -4.35 10.70
N ILE A 325 -12.34 -3.67 10.84
CA ILE A 325 -12.27 -2.28 11.24
C ILE A 325 -12.14 -1.43 9.97
N SER A 326 -13.12 -0.56 9.73
CA SER A 326 -13.15 0.34 8.57
C SER A 326 -12.16 1.49 8.74
N ILE A 327 -11.35 1.76 7.72
CA ILE A 327 -10.28 2.77 7.76
C ILE A 327 -10.56 3.93 6.81
N SER A 328 -10.86 3.63 5.54
CA SER A 328 -11.11 4.61 4.48
C SER A 328 -12.06 3.99 3.46
N GLN A 329 -12.97 4.78 2.88
CA GLN A 329 -13.87 4.31 1.82
C GLN A 329 -14.27 5.44 0.85
N GLU A 330 -14.17 5.17 -0.46
CA GLU A 330 -14.74 5.99 -1.53
C GLU A 330 -15.42 5.07 -2.56
N HIS A 331 -16.68 5.31 -2.88
CA HIS A 331 -17.42 4.61 -3.95
C HIS A 331 -17.75 5.55 -5.10
N GLU A 332 -18.24 5.00 -6.22
CA GLU A 332 -18.72 5.79 -7.37
C GLU A 332 -17.63 6.69 -7.97
N ALA A 333 -16.38 6.24 -7.93
CA ALA A 333 -15.24 6.98 -8.46
C ALA A 333 -14.41 6.08 -9.39
N VAL A 334 -13.75 6.68 -10.37
CA VAL A 334 -12.68 6.01 -11.12
C VAL A 334 -11.36 6.39 -10.47
N GLY A 335 -10.54 5.39 -10.11
CA GLY A 335 -9.32 5.64 -9.36
C GLY A 335 -8.21 4.63 -9.57
N TYR A 336 -7.02 4.99 -9.09
CA TYR A 336 -5.79 4.21 -9.20
C TYR A 336 -4.85 4.53 -8.04
N TYR A 337 -3.78 3.75 -7.92
CA TYR A 337 -2.85 3.86 -6.80
C TYR A 337 -1.41 3.92 -7.27
N ILE A 338 -0.59 4.74 -6.60
CA ILE A 338 0.86 4.75 -6.77
C ILE A 338 1.49 4.37 -5.45
N PHE A 339 2.21 3.26 -5.46
CA PHE A 339 3.02 2.80 -4.35
C PHE A 339 4.46 3.27 -4.56
N THR A 340 5.06 3.86 -3.54
CA THR A 340 6.47 4.24 -3.51
C THR A 340 7.18 3.46 -2.43
N ILE A 341 8.24 2.73 -2.78
CA ILE A 341 9.12 2.06 -1.84
C ILE A 341 10.39 2.90 -1.70
N ASP A 342 10.61 3.41 -0.49
CA ASP A 342 11.79 4.18 -0.09
C ASP A 342 12.33 3.57 1.18
N GLY A 343 13.36 2.74 1.03
CA GLY A 343 13.97 2.04 2.12
C GLY A 343 13.00 1.18 2.93
N PRO A 344 12.80 1.43 4.25
CA PRO A 344 11.97 0.58 5.07
C PRO A 344 10.50 0.99 4.96
N THR A 345 10.20 2.07 4.22
CA THR A 345 8.91 2.72 4.17
C THR A 345 8.26 2.47 2.82
N VAL A 346 6.99 2.11 2.86
CA VAL A 346 6.13 2.08 1.69
C VAL A 346 5.06 3.14 1.88
N THR A 347 4.97 4.04 0.92
CA THR A 347 3.93 5.06 0.83
C THR A 347 2.96 4.68 -0.26
N VAL A 348 1.66 4.89 -0.03
CA VAL A 348 0.61 4.68 -1.02
C VAL A 348 -0.16 5.98 -1.19
N ASP A 349 -0.25 6.42 -2.43
CA ASP A 349 -1.14 7.51 -2.84
C ASP A 349 -2.32 6.91 -3.61
N TYR A 350 -3.54 7.19 -3.14
CA TYR A 350 -4.77 6.91 -3.88
C TYR A 350 -5.20 8.16 -4.63
N TRP A 351 -5.41 8.01 -5.93
CA TRP A 351 -5.87 9.06 -6.83
C TRP A 351 -7.21 8.65 -7.41
N ALA A 352 -8.15 9.58 -7.44
CA ALA A 352 -9.41 9.37 -8.12
C ALA A 352 -9.87 10.67 -8.75
N ASP A 353 -10.82 10.54 -9.66
CA ASP A 353 -11.44 11.68 -10.29
C ASP A 353 -12.07 12.63 -9.24
N GLU A 354 -11.88 13.93 -9.45
CA GLU A 354 -12.34 14.99 -8.54
C GLU A 354 -13.86 15.06 -8.46
N ASP A 355 -14.56 14.92 -9.59
CA ASP A 355 -16.01 15.01 -9.66
C ASP A 355 -16.66 13.85 -8.87
N GLY A 356 -16.15 12.64 -9.07
CA GLY A 356 -16.66 11.43 -8.41
C GLY A 356 -18.18 11.25 -8.62
N HIS A 357 -18.84 10.54 -7.70
CA HIS A 357 -20.30 10.34 -7.69
C HIS A 357 -20.87 9.84 -9.03
N TRP A 358 -20.08 9.05 -9.75
CA TRP A 358 -20.44 8.48 -11.03
C TRP A 358 -21.55 7.45 -10.87
N GLN A 359 -22.52 7.49 -11.77
CA GLN A 359 -23.58 6.50 -11.84
C GLN A 359 -23.05 5.19 -12.44
N SER A 360 -23.60 4.06 -12.01
CA SER A 360 -23.19 2.74 -12.48
C SER A 360 -23.93 2.30 -13.75
N ASP A 361 -23.29 1.43 -14.53
CA ASP A 361 -23.85 0.67 -15.64
C ASP A 361 -24.56 1.56 -16.68
N ALA A 362 -25.80 1.24 -17.05
CA ALA A 362 -26.55 1.95 -18.08
C ALA A 362 -26.81 3.43 -17.77
N ALA A 363 -26.54 3.88 -16.54
CA ALA A 363 -26.62 5.28 -16.14
C ALA A 363 -25.26 5.99 -16.17
N TYR A 364 -24.14 5.31 -16.38
CA TYR A 364 -22.83 5.94 -16.45
C TYR A 364 -22.75 6.98 -17.60
N PRO A 365 -22.12 8.15 -17.41
CA PRO A 365 -21.48 8.61 -16.17
C PRO A 365 -22.43 9.32 -15.19
N GLN A 366 -23.48 10.00 -15.67
CA GLN A 366 -24.26 10.94 -14.83
C GLN A 366 -25.79 10.80 -14.94
N GLY A 367 -26.28 9.65 -15.39
CA GLY A 367 -27.70 9.31 -15.47
C GLY A 367 -28.09 8.69 -16.81
N ALA A 368 -29.15 7.90 -16.80
CA ALA A 368 -29.70 7.27 -18.00
C ALA A 368 -30.41 8.28 -18.91
N GLY A 369 -30.33 8.06 -20.23
CA GLY A 369 -31.06 8.85 -21.24
C GLY A 369 -30.48 10.24 -21.53
N ARG A 370 -29.30 10.55 -20.98
CA ARG A 370 -28.59 11.79 -21.30
C ARG A 370 -27.76 11.63 -22.59
N PRO A 371 -27.46 12.73 -23.30
CA PRO A 371 -26.65 12.66 -24.52
C PRO A 371 -25.22 12.15 -24.29
N ASP A 372 -24.70 12.28 -23.06
CA ASP A 372 -23.39 11.85 -22.61
C ASP A 372 -23.39 10.47 -21.93
N THR A 373 -24.54 9.81 -21.79
CA THR A 373 -24.62 8.45 -21.26
C THR A 373 -23.80 7.50 -22.12
N GLY A 374 -22.93 6.69 -21.50
CA GLY A 374 -22.03 5.78 -22.20
C GLY A 374 -20.84 6.48 -22.88
N VAL A 375 -20.58 7.75 -22.57
CA VAL A 375 -19.39 8.45 -23.04
C VAL A 375 -18.45 8.67 -21.86
N THR A 376 -17.19 8.26 -22.00
CA THR A 376 -16.18 8.51 -20.97
C THR A 376 -15.93 10.01 -20.82
N PRO A 377 -16.11 10.59 -19.63
CA PRO A 377 -15.75 11.98 -19.38
C PRO A 377 -14.21 12.13 -19.35
N GLN A 378 -13.76 13.38 -19.48
CA GLN A 378 -12.37 13.71 -19.19
C GLN A 378 -12.20 13.77 -17.67
N PHE A 379 -11.34 12.91 -17.12
CA PHE A 379 -11.11 12.86 -15.68
C PHE A 379 -10.10 13.91 -15.23
N HIS A 380 -10.31 14.41 -14.02
CA HIS A 380 -9.43 15.29 -13.27
C HIS A 380 -8.95 14.56 -12.02
N PHE A 381 -7.88 13.76 -12.15
CA PHE A 381 -7.38 12.97 -11.04
C PHE A 381 -6.72 13.85 -9.98
N VAL A 382 -7.24 13.76 -8.75
CA VAL A 382 -6.68 14.41 -7.56
C VAL A 382 -6.27 13.35 -6.54
N LYS A 383 -5.28 13.66 -5.71
CA LYS A 383 -4.89 12.77 -4.61
C LYS A 383 -6.00 12.80 -3.58
N LYS A 384 -6.65 11.66 -3.36
CA LYS A 384 -7.71 11.49 -2.37
C LYS A 384 -7.16 11.00 -1.04
N GLU A 385 -6.13 10.16 -1.04
CA GLU A 385 -5.56 9.64 0.21
C GLU A 385 -4.05 9.45 0.11
N HIS A 386 -3.39 9.62 1.24
CA HIS A 386 -1.99 9.30 1.44
C HIS A 386 -1.83 8.49 2.73
N TRP A 387 -1.13 7.35 2.66
CA TRP A 387 -0.76 6.61 3.87
C TRP A 387 0.55 5.87 3.65
N SER A 388 1.07 5.27 4.73
CA SER A 388 2.28 4.45 4.65
C SER A 388 2.26 3.29 5.63
N TYR A 389 3.25 2.42 5.51
CA TYR A 389 3.78 1.63 6.61
C TYR A 389 5.30 1.66 6.59
N SER A 390 5.93 1.28 7.72
CA SER A 390 7.37 1.05 7.78
C SER A 390 7.71 -0.30 8.40
N LEU A 391 8.80 -0.92 7.94
CA LEU A 391 9.35 -2.16 8.51
C LEU A 391 10.02 -1.95 9.88
N ASN A 392 10.34 -0.70 10.22
CA ASN A 392 11.05 -0.33 11.44
C ASN A 392 10.29 0.68 12.32
N GLY A 393 8.98 0.82 12.12
CA GLY A 393 8.11 1.63 12.98
C GLY A 393 6.90 0.84 13.47
N LYS A 394 5.87 1.56 13.89
CA LYS A 394 4.69 1.01 14.58
C LYS A 394 3.40 1.44 13.92
N GLN A 395 2.37 0.62 14.08
CA GLN A 395 1.00 0.90 13.67
C GLN A 395 0.14 1.14 14.91
N PHE A 396 -0.68 2.18 14.87
CA PHE A 396 -1.62 2.56 15.92
C PHE A 396 -3.02 2.71 15.34
N LEU A 397 -4.01 2.16 16.02
CA LEU A 397 -5.42 2.34 15.68
C LEU A 397 -6.00 3.44 16.57
N VAL A 398 -6.51 4.50 15.96
CA VAL A 398 -7.09 5.64 16.67
C VAL A 398 -8.53 5.80 16.21
N ALA A 399 -9.45 5.27 17.02
CA ALA A 399 -10.88 5.35 16.74
C ALA A 399 -11.36 6.81 16.69
N GLN A 400 -12.50 7.03 16.04
CA GLN A 400 -13.15 8.34 15.99
C GLN A 400 -13.28 8.97 17.39
N GLY A 401 -12.83 10.21 17.56
CA GLY A 401 -12.84 10.94 18.84
C GLY A 401 -11.77 10.52 19.85
N ALA A 402 -10.96 9.49 19.56
CA ALA A 402 -9.88 9.05 20.43
C ALA A 402 -8.63 9.93 20.32
N SER A 403 -7.81 9.93 21.38
CA SER A 403 -6.57 10.71 21.46
C SER A 403 -5.43 10.07 20.65
N TYR A 404 -4.66 10.90 19.97
CA TYR A 404 -3.41 10.48 19.32
C TYR A 404 -2.26 10.23 20.28
N THR A 405 -2.41 10.51 21.58
CA THR A 405 -1.34 10.32 22.59
C THR A 405 -0.87 8.87 22.74
N VAL A 406 -1.59 7.90 22.17
CA VAL A 406 -1.16 6.51 22.07
C VAL A 406 0.01 6.33 21.09
N VAL A 407 0.20 7.27 20.15
CA VAL A 407 1.25 7.24 19.13
C VAL A 407 2.58 7.64 19.76
N ARG A 408 3.41 6.63 20.03
CA ARG A 408 4.76 6.77 20.56
C ARG A 408 5.67 5.72 19.96
N ASP A 409 6.77 6.17 19.37
CA ASP A 409 7.76 5.30 18.76
C ASP A 409 9.17 5.69 19.14
N GLY A 410 10.05 4.70 19.21
CA GLY A 410 11.45 4.87 19.56
C GLY A 410 12.29 3.99 18.68
N ARG A 411 13.43 4.51 18.24
CA ARG A 411 14.35 3.74 17.41
C ARG A 411 15.13 2.76 18.29
N ASP A 412 15.04 1.48 18.00
CA ASP A 412 15.86 0.45 18.65
C ASP A 412 17.35 0.70 18.32
N GLY A 413 18.18 1.04 19.33
CA GLY A 413 19.61 1.29 19.13
C GLY A 413 20.25 2.34 20.03
N ARG A 414 21.49 2.76 19.69
CA ARG A 414 22.39 3.58 20.53
C ARG A 414 22.07 5.08 20.60
N ASP A 415 21.22 5.63 19.73
CA ASP A 415 20.96 7.08 19.71
C ASP A 415 19.74 7.51 20.55
N GLY A 416 18.91 6.57 21.02
CA GLY A 416 17.80 6.85 21.95
C GLY A 416 16.73 7.81 21.39
N SER A 417 16.64 7.95 20.06
CA SER A 417 15.68 8.85 19.44
C SER A 417 14.24 8.35 19.66
N GLU A 418 13.39 9.21 20.21
CA GLU A 418 11.99 8.96 20.52
C GLU A 418 11.14 10.04 19.85
N ALA A 419 10.02 9.62 19.26
CA ALA A 419 8.98 10.50 18.77
C ALA A 419 7.64 10.12 19.41
N ARG A 420 6.83 11.13 19.77
CA ARG A 420 5.50 10.92 20.33
C ARG A 420 4.55 12.06 20.04
N VAL A 421 3.27 11.75 19.99
CA VAL A 421 2.21 12.75 19.96
C VAL A 421 1.83 13.12 21.40
N LEU A 422 1.91 14.40 21.76
CA LEU A 422 1.60 14.92 23.10
C LEU A 422 0.12 15.28 23.28
N ASP A 423 -0.56 15.66 22.19
CA ASP A 423 -1.97 16.03 22.17
C ASP A 423 -2.51 15.97 20.73
N GLY A 424 -3.83 15.96 20.60
CA GLY A 424 -4.54 15.79 19.33
C GLY A 424 -5.54 14.64 19.42
N VAL A 425 -6.58 14.71 18.60
CA VAL A 425 -7.65 13.72 18.56
C VAL A 425 -7.97 13.38 17.11
N ASN A 426 -8.38 12.14 16.85
CA ASN A 426 -9.02 11.80 15.59
C ASN A 426 -10.35 12.54 15.51
N ALA A 427 -10.37 13.68 14.81
CA ALA A 427 -11.53 14.55 14.70
C ALA A 427 -12.44 14.18 13.51
N SER A 428 -12.15 13.06 12.84
CA SER A 428 -12.98 12.55 11.74
C SER A 428 -14.44 12.45 12.17
N GLU A 429 -15.35 12.78 11.25
CA GLU A 429 -16.76 12.44 11.36
C GLU A 429 -17.18 11.37 10.34
N SER A 430 -16.21 10.90 9.55
CA SER A 430 -16.40 10.02 8.41
C SER A 430 -16.88 8.64 8.84
N ARG A 431 -17.74 8.07 8.00
CA ARG A 431 -18.30 6.73 8.14
C ARG A 431 -18.25 6.03 6.79
N ASP A 432 -18.14 4.70 6.80
CA ASP A 432 -18.35 3.95 5.58
C ASP A 432 -19.83 3.94 5.15
N ALA A 433 -20.12 3.42 3.97
CA ALA A 433 -21.46 3.33 3.41
C ALA A 433 -22.17 2.01 3.73
N SER A 434 -21.60 1.16 4.60
CA SER A 434 -22.26 -0.08 5.04
C SER A 434 -23.26 0.24 6.14
N LEU A 435 -24.51 0.55 5.78
CA LEU A 435 -25.51 1.01 6.75
C LEU A 435 -25.87 -0.09 7.77
N ASP A 436 -26.09 0.30 9.03
CA ASP A 436 -26.84 -0.52 9.99
C ASP A 436 -28.35 -0.39 9.78
N THR A 437 -29.13 -1.41 10.14
CA THR A 437 -30.61 -1.34 10.11
C THR A 437 -31.19 -0.58 11.29
N ALA A 438 -30.44 -0.45 12.39
CA ALA A 438 -30.91 0.17 13.62
C ALA A 438 -30.90 1.71 13.58
N GLY A 439 -30.05 2.31 12.75
CA GLY A 439 -29.89 3.77 12.67
C GLY A 439 -29.67 4.31 11.26
N GLY A 440 -29.51 3.45 10.24
CA GLY A 440 -29.16 3.87 8.89
C GLY A 440 -27.78 4.54 8.83
N LYS A 441 -26.88 4.21 9.75
CA LYS A 441 -25.53 4.81 9.84
C LYS A 441 -24.47 3.77 9.53
N GLY A 442 -23.45 4.16 8.78
CA GLY A 442 -22.29 3.31 8.57
C GLY A 442 -21.32 3.27 9.75
N ARG A 443 -20.30 2.42 9.66
CA ARG A 443 -19.29 2.26 10.71
C ARG A 443 -18.40 3.51 10.78
N PRO A 444 -18.09 4.02 11.99
CA PRO A 444 -17.05 5.04 12.17
C PRO A 444 -15.72 4.62 11.55
N LEU A 445 -15.07 5.52 10.82
CA LEU A 445 -13.74 5.26 10.30
C LEU A 445 -12.68 5.42 11.39
N THR A 446 -11.78 4.44 11.47
CA THR A 446 -10.63 4.43 12.39
C THR A 446 -9.38 4.85 11.64
N LYS A 447 -8.61 5.79 12.19
CA LYS A 447 -7.32 6.16 11.62
C LYS A 447 -6.27 5.13 11.97
N VAL A 448 -5.55 4.68 10.95
CA VAL A 448 -4.36 3.82 11.09
C VAL A 448 -3.13 4.70 10.98
N VAL A 449 -2.62 5.13 12.14
CA VAL A 449 -1.43 5.96 12.22
C VAL A 449 -0.20 5.06 12.16
N ASN A 450 0.66 5.27 11.16
CA ASN A 450 1.88 4.51 10.99
C ASN A 450 3.10 5.41 11.19
N THR A 451 4.11 4.86 11.87
CA THR A 451 5.40 5.51 12.08
C THR A 451 6.53 4.78 11.35
N GLY A 452 7.67 5.44 11.19
CA GLY A 452 8.87 4.84 10.63
C GLY A 452 10.12 5.67 10.88
N TRP A 453 11.29 5.09 10.65
CA TRP A 453 12.58 5.77 10.83
C TRP A 453 13.48 5.60 9.61
N ILE A 454 14.09 6.68 9.14
CA ILE A 454 15.10 6.66 8.08
C ILE A 454 16.41 7.21 8.63
N ALA A 455 17.50 6.48 8.46
CA ALA A 455 18.80 6.86 8.99
C ALA A 455 19.27 8.21 8.41
N ALA A 456 19.86 9.07 9.25
CA ALA A 456 20.34 10.40 8.84
C ALA A 456 21.50 10.39 7.80
N GLY A 457 22.05 9.22 7.46
CA GLY A 457 23.29 9.07 6.69
C GLY A 457 23.19 8.35 5.33
N SER A 458 22.00 7.92 4.89
CA SER A 458 21.89 6.99 3.76
C SER A 458 21.52 7.59 2.41
N SER A 459 21.02 8.83 2.35
CA SER A 459 20.79 9.48 1.07
C SER A 459 21.98 10.36 0.71
N LYS A 460 22.27 10.52 -0.59
CA LYS A 460 23.25 11.50 -1.12
C LYS A 460 22.97 12.95 -0.68
N HIS A 461 21.92 13.20 0.10
CA HIS A 461 21.59 14.46 0.75
C HIS A 461 22.32 14.60 2.10
N ARG A 462 23.62 14.90 2.06
CA ARG A 462 24.32 15.41 3.25
C ARG A 462 23.64 16.71 3.72
N SER A 463 22.78 16.62 4.72
CA SER A 463 22.49 17.74 5.61
C SER A 463 23.30 17.52 6.88
N GLY A 464 24.49 18.12 6.96
CA GLY A 464 25.35 18.08 8.16
C GLY A 464 24.75 18.76 9.40
N ASN A 465 23.43 19.01 9.42
CA ASN A 465 22.71 19.80 10.42
C ASN A 465 21.54 19.04 11.10
N LEU A 466 21.29 17.77 10.77
CA LEU A 466 20.25 16.99 11.46
C LEU A 466 20.79 16.44 12.79
N ALA A 467 20.10 16.74 13.89
CA ALA A 467 20.40 16.22 15.21
C ALA A 467 19.83 14.80 15.44
N THR A 468 18.86 14.39 14.63
CA THR A 468 18.17 13.09 14.70
C THR A 468 18.10 12.39 13.34
N PRO A 469 17.84 11.06 13.32
CA PRO A 469 17.27 10.40 12.15
C PRO A 469 15.94 11.05 11.71
N LEU A 470 15.50 10.75 10.49
CA LEU A 470 14.18 11.15 10.03
C LEU A 470 13.15 10.22 10.68
N PHE A 471 12.13 10.82 11.27
CA PHE A 471 10.93 10.15 11.77
C PHE A 471 9.80 10.40 10.79
N PHE A 472 9.16 9.34 10.33
CA PHE A 472 7.99 9.42 9.47
C PHE A 472 6.73 9.15 10.29
N ILE A 473 5.67 9.91 10.03
CA ILE A 473 4.32 9.67 10.56
C ILE A 473 3.29 9.91 9.45
N SER A 474 2.28 9.05 9.34
CA SER A 474 1.15 9.18 8.39
C SER A 474 -0.14 8.59 8.94
N GLY A 475 -1.25 8.82 8.26
CA GLY A 475 -2.57 8.31 8.59
C GLY A 475 -3.34 9.23 9.53
N LEU A 476 -2.97 10.51 9.58
CA LEU A 476 -3.68 11.55 10.34
C LEU A 476 -4.61 12.40 9.47
N GLY A 477 -4.52 12.28 8.14
CA GLY A 477 -5.39 12.93 7.16
C GLY A 477 -6.80 12.34 7.09
N GLU A 478 -7.71 13.07 6.45
CA GLU A 478 -9.00 12.57 5.97
C GLU A 478 -8.92 12.27 4.47
N LEU A 479 -9.75 11.35 4.00
CA LEU A 479 -9.97 11.15 2.57
C LEU A 479 -10.46 12.45 1.91
N GLY A 480 -9.82 12.85 0.82
CA GLY A 480 -10.06 14.11 0.10
C GLY A 480 -9.57 15.36 0.84
N GLY A 481 -8.99 15.21 2.03
CA GLY A 481 -8.48 16.31 2.83
C GLY A 481 -7.08 16.76 2.40
N ASP A 482 -6.82 18.06 2.45
CA ASP A 482 -5.50 18.66 2.19
C ASP A 482 -4.63 18.78 3.45
N ARG A 483 -5.16 18.35 4.61
CA ARG A 483 -4.54 18.50 5.92
C ARG A 483 -4.80 17.31 6.84
N ALA A 484 -3.90 17.12 7.79
CA ALA A 484 -4.11 16.24 8.91
C ALA A 484 -4.93 16.93 10.01
N ASP A 485 -5.42 16.14 10.97
CA ASP A 485 -5.87 16.68 12.25
C ASP A 485 -4.77 17.53 12.90
N THR A 486 -5.14 18.49 13.74
CA THR A 486 -4.15 19.20 14.55
C THR A 486 -3.62 18.30 15.66
N PHE A 487 -2.31 18.14 15.74
CA PHE A 487 -1.63 17.36 16.76
C PHE A 487 -0.33 18.01 17.20
N VAL A 488 0.23 17.52 18.30
CA VAL A 488 1.48 18.01 18.87
C VAL A 488 2.54 16.94 18.76
N LEU A 489 3.47 17.08 17.82
CA LEU A 489 4.60 16.16 17.68
C LEU A 489 5.74 16.60 18.60
N SER A 490 6.36 15.64 19.29
CA SER A 490 7.57 15.84 20.09
C SER A 490 8.62 14.80 19.69
N MET A 491 9.85 15.25 19.47
CA MET A 491 11.00 14.38 19.17
C MET A 491 12.16 14.67 20.12
N SER A 492 12.79 13.63 20.68
CA SER A 492 14.02 13.79 21.45
C SER A 492 15.18 14.19 20.55
N TYR A 493 16.19 14.86 21.12
CA TYR A 493 17.43 15.19 20.43
C TYR A 493 18.64 14.95 21.35
N ASP A 494 19.80 14.71 20.75
CA ASP A 494 21.05 14.60 21.49
C ASP A 494 21.64 16.01 21.73
N PRO A 495 21.66 16.53 22.96
CA PRO A 495 22.18 17.87 23.24
C PRO A 495 23.68 17.99 22.93
N ALA A 496 24.45 16.89 22.92
CA ALA A 496 25.88 16.92 22.60
C ALA A 496 26.14 17.27 21.13
N LYS A 497 25.14 17.12 20.26
CA LYS A 497 25.23 17.45 18.83
C LYS A 497 24.84 18.89 18.52
N ILE A 498 24.56 19.72 19.54
CA ILE A 498 23.93 21.03 19.36
C ILE A 498 24.73 22.12 20.06
N ARG A 499 24.85 23.26 19.38
CA ARG A 499 25.42 24.48 19.95
C ARG A 499 24.37 25.23 20.78
N PRO A 500 24.62 25.58 22.05
CA PRO A 500 23.65 26.26 22.90
C PRO A 500 23.07 27.55 22.31
N GLU A 501 23.84 28.27 21.49
CA GLU A 501 23.43 29.53 20.85
C GLU A 501 22.31 29.30 19.81
N ALA A 502 22.28 28.12 19.18
CA ALA A 502 21.24 27.78 18.21
C ALA A 502 19.87 27.65 18.88
N ILE A 503 19.82 27.07 20.09
CA ILE A 503 18.61 26.91 20.89
C ILE A 503 18.06 28.29 21.31
N ALA A 504 18.92 29.19 21.79
CA ALA A 504 18.51 30.51 22.25
C ALA A 504 18.00 31.43 21.12
N SER A 505 18.43 31.18 19.87
CA SER A 505 18.04 31.98 18.71
C SER A 505 16.69 31.61 18.08
N GLY A 506 16.02 30.55 18.56
CA GLY A 506 14.79 30.02 17.95
C GLY A 506 14.99 29.35 16.59
N ARG A 507 16.24 29.20 16.13
CA ARG A 507 16.63 28.60 14.84
C ARG A 507 16.90 27.10 14.92
N PHE A 508 16.46 26.47 15.99
CA PHE A 508 16.60 25.04 16.24
C PHE A 508 15.26 24.48 16.70
N GLY A 509 14.86 23.34 16.14
CA GLY A 509 13.56 22.76 16.43
C GLY A 509 13.18 21.64 15.47
N LEU A 510 11.90 21.30 15.50
CA LEU A 510 11.33 20.27 14.66
C LEU A 510 11.18 20.81 13.23
N VAL A 511 11.72 20.08 12.25
CA VAL A 511 11.77 20.48 10.84
C VAL A 511 11.08 19.46 9.95
N THR A 512 10.60 19.92 8.81
CA THR A 512 10.06 19.09 7.70
C THR A 512 10.64 19.57 6.38
N ARG A 513 10.38 18.84 5.28
CA ARG A 513 10.76 19.26 3.94
C ARG A 513 9.62 19.95 3.22
N ASP A 514 9.91 21.07 2.56
CA ASP A 514 8.99 21.70 1.62
C ASP A 514 8.98 20.99 0.24
N SER A 515 8.16 21.48 -0.68
CA SER A 515 8.06 20.95 -2.06
C SER A 515 9.38 21.08 -2.84
N ALA A 516 10.25 22.03 -2.48
CA ALA A 516 11.60 22.20 -3.01
C ALA A 516 12.65 21.34 -2.28
N ARG A 517 12.21 20.45 -1.37
CA ARG A 517 13.04 19.56 -0.54
C ARG A 517 13.98 20.29 0.43
N ARG A 518 13.69 21.55 0.75
CA ARG A 518 14.42 22.34 1.75
C ARG A 518 13.89 22.03 3.15
N TRP A 519 14.80 21.97 4.13
CA TRP A 519 14.42 21.85 5.54
C TRP A 519 13.89 23.19 6.05
N ILE A 520 12.63 23.20 6.44
CA ILE A 520 11.92 24.34 7.03
C ILE A 520 11.44 24.00 8.43
N ASN A 521 11.12 25.00 9.24
CA ASN A 521 10.46 24.75 10.52
C ASN A 521 9.13 24.02 10.25
N ALA A 522 8.83 22.96 10.99
CA ALA A 522 7.64 22.16 10.76
C ALA A 522 6.35 22.98 10.82
N VAL A 523 6.29 24.05 11.61
CA VAL A 523 5.10 24.90 11.66
C VAL A 523 4.90 25.76 10.41
N GLU A 524 5.91 25.95 9.58
CA GLU A 524 5.80 26.71 8.32
C GLU A 524 5.06 25.92 7.23
N ALA A 525 4.98 24.59 7.36
CA ALA A 525 4.20 23.74 6.48
C ALA A 525 2.73 23.58 6.92
N ASN A 526 2.32 24.24 8.01
CA ASN A 526 0.94 24.21 8.46
C ASN A 526 0.01 24.94 7.49
N SER A 527 -1.20 24.41 7.31
CA SER A 527 -2.31 25.17 6.74
C SER A 527 -2.91 26.05 7.84
N GLY A 528 -2.51 27.32 7.86
CA GLY A 528 -2.91 28.31 8.87
C GLY A 528 -2.07 28.29 10.16
N GLY A 529 -2.48 29.09 11.14
CA GLY A 529 -1.72 29.32 12.38
C GLY A 529 -0.65 30.42 12.24
N THR A 530 0.10 30.67 13.32
CA THR A 530 1.20 31.65 13.33
C THR A 530 2.40 31.07 14.05
N ALA A 531 3.55 31.04 13.36
CA ALA A 531 4.79 30.54 13.92
C ALA A 531 5.16 31.31 15.20
N THR A 532 5.14 30.61 16.34
CA THR A 532 5.42 31.18 17.66
C THR A 532 6.41 30.30 18.39
N PHE A 533 7.62 30.80 18.61
CA PHE A 533 8.66 30.08 19.33
C PHE A 533 8.49 30.21 20.86
N ILE A 534 8.62 29.09 21.56
CA ILE A 534 8.52 28.99 23.01
C ILE A 534 9.74 28.23 23.56
N ASP A 535 10.53 28.89 24.40
CA ASP A 535 11.64 28.26 25.12
C ASP A 535 11.10 27.58 26.39
N GLY A 536 10.60 26.35 26.24
CA GLY A 536 10.05 25.57 27.34
C GLY A 536 9.22 24.37 26.88
N PRO A 537 8.69 23.60 27.85
CA PRO A 537 7.80 22.49 27.55
C PRO A 537 6.51 22.95 26.88
N TRP A 538 5.94 22.07 26.06
CA TRP A 538 4.59 22.24 25.57
C TRP A 538 3.59 22.27 26.74
N LYS A 539 2.52 23.08 26.59
CA LYS A 539 1.38 23.11 27.50
C LYS A 539 0.08 23.04 26.71
N ARG A 540 -0.92 22.36 27.27
CA ARG A 540 -2.26 22.26 26.67
C ARG A 540 -2.82 23.65 26.39
N GLY A 541 -3.37 23.83 25.19
CA GLY A 541 -3.94 25.09 24.72
C GLY A 541 -3.00 25.97 23.88
N TYR A 542 -1.74 25.57 23.68
CA TYR A 542 -0.89 26.23 22.69
C TYR A 542 -1.50 26.08 21.27
N ALA A 543 -1.57 27.20 20.54
CA ALA A 543 -2.26 27.27 19.26
C ALA A 543 -1.45 26.61 18.12
N LEU A 544 -2.13 26.25 17.03
CA LEU A 544 -1.49 25.83 15.78
C LEU A 544 -0.41 26.84 15.35
N GLY A 545 0.79 26.34 15.07
CA GLY A 545 1.96 27.17 14.77
C GLY A 545 2.91 27.41 15.96
N SER A 546 2.49 27.02 17.17
CA SER A 546 3.38 27.05 18.33
C SER A 546 4.43 25.94 18.23
N HIS A 547 5.70 26.27 18.49
CA HIS A 547 6.79 25.31 18.55
C HIS A 547 7.78 25.68 19.65
N GLY A 548 8.56 24.72 20.12
CA GLY A 548 9.47 24.98 21.22
C GLY A 548 10.47 23.89 21.51
N ILE A 549 11.33 24.20 22.48
CA ILE A 549 12.38 23.31 22.98
C ILE A 549 12.19 23.10 24.48
N ASP A 550 11.96 21.86 24.89
CA ASP A 550 12.01 21.45 26.28
C ASP A 550 13.43 20.99 26.63
N ARG A 551 14.22 21.92 27.16
CA ARG A 551 15.63 21.66 27.53
C ARG A 551 15.76 20.66 28.68
N LYS A 552 14.74 20.54 29.53
CA LYS A 552 14.75 19.64 30.69
C LYS A 552 14.63 18.19 30.24
N HIS A 553 13.76 17.94 29.26
CA HIS A 553 13.52 16.59 28.71
C HIS A 553 14.21 16.35 27.37
N GLN A 554 15.00 17.32 26.89
CA GLN A 554 15.79 17.24 25.66
C GLN A 554 14.94 16.89 24.44
N CYS A 555 13.80 17.56 24.28
CA CYS A 555 12.93 17.38 23.13
C CYS A 555 12.55 18.69 22.45
N ALA A 556 12.33 18.61 21.14
CA ALA A 556 11.71 19.66 20.34
C ALA A 556 10.26 19.26 20.07
N TRP A 557 9.35 20.23 20.08
CA TRP A 557 7.93 19.99 19.84
C TRP A 557 7.32 21.06 18.93
N ALA A 558 6.25 20.70 18.22
CA ALA A 558 5.49 21.60 17.35
C ALA A 558 4.00 21.21 17.32
N VAL A 559 3.13 22.22 17.30
CA VAL A 559 1.69 22.07 17.04
C VAL A 559 1.46 22.22 15.54
N ILE A 560 1.10 21.12 14.89
CA ILE A 560 1.08 20.97 13.42
C ILE A 560 -0.19 20.29 12.91
N ASN A 561 -0.49 20.46 11.62
CA ASN A 561 -1.64 19.84 10.94
C ASN A 561 -1.28 19.22 9.58
N HIS A 562 -0.06 18.69 9.47
CA HIS A 562 0.42 17.92 8.33
C HIS A 562 1.23 16.72 8.79
N GLU A 563 1.32 15.73 7.92
CA GLU A 563 2.05 14.49 8.13
C GLU A 563 3.29 14.42 7.21
N GLY A 564 4.13 13.40 7.40
CA GLY A 564 5.33 13.20 6.59
C GLY A 564 6.58 12.95 7.41
N ALA A 565 7.73 13.40 6.88
CA ALA A 565 9.04 13.18 7.46
C ALA A 565 9.52 14.38 8.28
N PHE A 566 9.86 14.11 9.54
CA PHE A 566 10.29 15.08 10.53
C PHE A 566 11.68 14.75 11.06
N ALA A 567 12.40 15.78 11.47
CA ALA A 567 13.65 15.64 12.22
C ALA A 567 13.80 16.81 13.20
N VAL A 568 14.82 16.74 14.05
CA VAL A 568 15.24 17.90 14.84
C VAL A 568 16.52 18.46 14.24
N ALA A 569 16.55 19.75 13.91
CA ALA A 569 17.67 20.36 13.20
C ALA A 569 17.77 21.88 13.40
N ASN A 570 18.91 22.45 13.00
CA ASN A 570 19.02 23.89 12.77
C ASN A 570 18.35 24.26 11.43
N PHE A 571 17.61 25.36 11.40
CA PHE A 571 17.00 25.90 10.19
C PHE A 571 17.28 27.40 10.04
N SER A 572 17.33 27.88 8.80
CA SER A 572 17.49 29.30 8.50
C SER A 572 16.13 29.97 8.67
N ALA A 573 16.04 31.03 9.48
CA ALA A 573 14.89 31.93 9.38
C ALA A 573 14.98 32.62 8.02
N HIS A 574 13.93 32.49 7.19
CA HIS A 574 13.82 33.20 5.92
C HIS A 574 13.39 34.65 6.14
#